data_AF-A0A377TTJ6-F1
#
_entry.id   AF-A0A377TTJ6-F1
#
_cell.length_a   1.000
_cell.length_b   1.000
_cell.length_c   1.000
_cell.angle_alpha   90.00
_cell.angle_beta   90.00
_cell.angle_gamma   90.00
#
_symmetry.space_group_name_H-M   'P 1'
#
loop_
_entity.id
_entity.type
_entity.pdbx_description
1 polymer ?
#
loop_
_entity_poly.entity_id
_entity_poly.type
_entity_poly.pdbx_seq_one_letter_code
_entity_poly.pdbx_strand_id
1 'polypeptide(L)'
;MFQQQSADWVRLAQSPSRTERIEAFFGGHGYEPHRHDTYAIGQTIAGVQSFHYRGGRQHSLPGGTMVLHPDEIHDGEAGTEAGFHYRMVYIEPALIQKILGGRPLPFIPGGLSADPRLRCAALPLLKAVTDTFEPLEEEDALYDLAQTLAVVGGQRSRRQAFDYQAAERAREYIHACFMQDMTLDTLSQVSGRDRWSLSRDFRTLYGTSPWRYVMMRRLDFCRQRMRAGERLVDIAADAGLCRPEPHDAPVYQPLWPLSGALAAGDPRIRRRRLHNRSSVNAARRTMLTAFITRRQPMYQLVNLAHKFSLFSEQWQPKVVAEMNDYQFKVVRIAGDFIWHSHPETDETLMVVEGVLRVDFRDGHVLVKAGEMIVVPRGVEHKTSAETEAKLMLIEPRGGVEYRPRGRRADGGERRLDLIAFRR
;
A
#
# COMPACT_ATOMS: atom_id res chain seq x y z
N MET A 1 -28.76 -2.68 -18.06
CA MET A 1 -27.30 -2.67 -17.78
C MET A 1 -26.99 -1.35 -17.11
N PHE A 2 -26.56 -1.36 -15.85
CA PHE A 2 -26.04 -0.16 -15.18
C PHE A 2 -24.67 -0.52 -14.66
N GLN A 3 -23.58 -0.46 -15.43
CA GLN A 3 -22.24 -0.55 -14.80
C GLN A 3 -22.22 0.40 -13.61
N GLN A 4 -21.95 -0.14 -12.42
CA GLN A 4 -21.85 0.67 -11.22
C GLN A 4 -20.52 1.39 -11.38
N GLN A 5 -20.54 2.55 -12.04
CA GLN A 5 -19.42 3.46 -12.09
C GLN A 5 -19.05 3.73 -10.63
N SER A 6 -17.87 3.25 -10.22
CA SER A 6 -17.27 3.69 -8.97
C SER A 6 -17.21 5.21 -9.04
N ALA A 7 -17.91 5.90 -8.14
CA ALA A 7 -17.90 7.35 -8.11
C ALA A 7 -16.46 7.85 -7.92
N ASP A 8 -16.09 8.91 -8.64
CA ASP A 8 -14.78 9.52 -8.50
C ASP A 8 -14.55 10.00 -7.06
N TRP A 9 -13.34 9.84 -6.56
CA TRP A 9 -12.99 10.28 -5.21
C TRP A 9 -11.54 10.68 -5.09
N VAL A 10 -11.28 11.61 -4.17
CA VAL A 10 -9.94 12.08 -3.79
C VAL A 10 -9.85 12.09 -2.27
N ARG A 11 -8.75 11.61 -1.74
CA ARG A 11 -8.42 11.62 -0.31
C ARG A 11 -7.08 12.32 -0.11
N LEU A 12 -7.06 13.23 0.85
CA LEU A 12 -5.87 13.94 1.29
C LEU A 12 -5.39 13.33 2.61
N ALA A 13 -4.08 13.16 2.78
CA ALA A 13 -3.53 12.85 4.09
C ALA A 13 -3.74 14.05 5.03
N GLN A 14 -4.26 13.79 6.24
CA GLN A 14 -4.59 14.85 7.21
C GLN A 14 -3.51 15.10 8.26
N SER A 15 -2.45 14.30 8.27
CA SER A 15 -1.39 14.38 9.27
C SER A 15 -0.32 15.40 8.88
N PRO A 16 0.27 16.12 9.86
CA PRO A 16 1.40 17.01 9.59
C PRO A 16 2.60 16.19 9.09
N SER A 17 2.97 16.40 7.83
CA SER A 17 4.15 15.82 7.18
C SER A 17 4.91 16.90 6.41
N ARG A 18 6.17 16.64 6.06
CA ARG A 18 6.97 17.55 5.21
C ARG A 18 6.50 17.57 3.76
N THR A 19 5.64 16.62 3.40
CA THR A 19 5.08 16.41 2.07
C THR A 19 3.57 16.36 2.11
N GLU A 20 2.91 16.77 1.03
CA GLU A 20 1.46 16.57 0.89
C GLU A 20 1.20 15.27 0.13
N ARG A 21 0.22 14.47 0.55
CA ARG A 21 -0.12 13.19 -0.09
C ARG A 21 -1.58 13.11 -0.46
N ILE A 22 -1.84 12.56 -1.63
CA ILE A 22 -3.18 12.24 -2.10
C ILE A 22 -3.28 10.78 -2.56
N GLU A 23 -4.50 10.28 -2.47
CA GLU A 23 -4.94 9.04 -3.09
C GLU A 23 -6.24 9.33 -3.81
N ALA A 24 -6.37 8.92 -5.07
CA ALA A 24 -7.54 9.25 -5.87
C ALA A 24 -7.90 8.13 -6.84
N PHE A 25 -9.19 8.05 -7.16
CA PHE A 25 -9.73 7.24 -8.23
C PHE A 25 -10.60 8.10 -9.15
N PHE A 26 -10.45 7.89 -10.46
CA PHE A 26 -11.28 8.52 -11.48
C PHE A 26 -11.70 7.48 -12.53
N GLY A 27 -13.00 7.43 -12.83
CA GLY A 27 -13.59 6.52 -13.82
C GLY A 27 -13.50 7.02 -15.27
N GLY A 28 -13.30 8.32 -15.47
CA GLY A 28 -13.29 8.96 -16.79
C GLY A 28 -12.24 10.08 -16.87
N HIS A 29 -12.69 11.29 -17.20
CA HIS A 29 -11.80 12.45 -17.15
C HIS A 29 -11.47 12.77 -15.69
N GLY A 30 -10.18 12.79 -15.35
CA GLY A 30 -9.74 12.97 -13.96
C GLY A 30 -9.58 14.44 -13.61
N TYR A 31 -8.75 15.16 -14.36
CA TYR A 31 -8.48 16.56 -14.14
C TYR A 31 -7.93 17.26 -15.39
N GLU A 32 -8.33 18.52 -15.54
CA GLU A 32 -7.94 19.40 -16.64
C GLU A 32 -6.45 19.78 -16.60
N PRO A 33 -5.87 20.25 -17.72
CA PRO A 33 -4.50 20.73 -17.79
C PRO A 33 -4.20 21.78 -16.71
N HIS A 34 -3.23 21.47 -15.85
CA HIS A 34 -2.77 22.33 -14.77
C HIS A 34 -1.29 22.13 -14.49
N ARG A 35 -0.73 22.90 -13.55
CA ARG A 35 0.66 22.81 -13.10
C ARG A 35 0.76 23.23 -11.65
N HIS A 36 1.81 22.78 -10.98
CA HIS A 36 2.14 23.12 -9.60
C HIS A 36 3.64 23.40 -9.48
N ASP A 37 4.05 24.15 -8.46
CA ASP A 37 5.44 24.54 -8.20
C ASP A 37 6.25 23.46 -7.43
N THR A 38 5.63 22.32 -7.14
CA THR A 38 6.25 21.16 -6.48
C THR A 38 6.56 20.02 -7.47
N TYR A 39 7.36 19.05 -7.05
CA TYR A 39 7.35 17.75 -7.72
C TYR A 39 6.06 17.02 -7.35
N ALA A 40 5.38 16.44 -8.33
CA ALA A 40 4.37 15.42 -8.06
C ALA A 40 4.91 14.06 -8.48
N ILE A 41 5.14 13.20 -7.49
CA ILE A 41 5.68 11.85 -7.70
C ILE A 41 4.65 10.84 -7.22
N GLY A 42 4.29 9.89 -8.07
CA GLY A 42 3.18 9.00 -7.77
C GLY A 42 3.27 7.66 -8.45
N GLN A 43 2.37 6.77 -8.06
CA GLN A 43 2.23 5.45 -8.67
C GLN A 43 0.78 5.16 -8.99
N THR A 44 0.56 4.62 -10.19
CA THR A 44 -0.73 4.04 -10.55
C THR A 44 -0.85 2.71 -9.79
N ILE A 45 -1.90 2.57 -8.99
CA ILE A 45 -2.20 1.39 -8.18
C ILE A 45 -3.05 0.40 -8.98
N ALA A 46 -4.05 0.90 -9.71
CA ALA A 46 -4.93 0.10 -10.54
C ALA A 46 -5.43 0.89 -11.76
N GLY A 47 -5.83 0.18 -12.80
CA GLY A 47 -6.30 0.78 -14.05
C GLY A 47 -5.18 1.40 -14.88
N VAL A 48 -5.56 2.26 -15.83
CA VAL A 48 -4.61 2.94 -16.73
C VAL A 48 -4.79 4.44 -16.62
N GLN A 49 -3.78 5.14 -16.13
CA GLN A 49 -3.77 6.59 -16.06
C GLN A 49 -3.12 7.15 -17.33
N SER A 50 -3.92 7.81 -18.17
CA SER A 50 -3.42 8.52 -19.35
C SER A 50 -3.26 10.00 -19.03
N PHE A 51 -2.18 10.62 -19.51
CA PHE A 51 -1.96 12.04 -19.30
C PHE A 51 -1.09 12.64 -20.41
N HIS A 52 -1.30 13.91 -20.72
CA HIS A 52 -0.42 14.72 -21.53
C HIS A 52 0.64 15.36 -20.64
N TYR A 53 1.88 15.28 -21.09
CA TYR A 53 3.01 15.91 -20.43
C TYR A 53 4.05 16.32 -21.47
N ARG A 54 4.41 17.61 -21.48
CA ARG A 54 5.39 18.20 -22.39
C ARG A 54 5.20 17.82 -23.86
N GLY A 55 3.96 17.90 -24.35
CA GLY A 55 3.60 17.67 -25.75
C GLY A 55 3.49 16.19 -26.17
N GLY A 56 3.69 15.25 -25.25
CA GLY A 56 3.47 13.82 -25.48
C GLY A 56 2.36 13.26 -24.60
N ARG A 57 1.62 12.29 -25.13
CA ARG A 57 0.66 11.50 -24.36
C ARG A 57 1.36 10.28 -23.75
N GLN A 58 1.08 10.02 -22.48
CA GLN A 58 1.65 8.93 -21.70
C GLN A 58 0.54 8.04 -21.15
N HIS A 59 0.88 6.77 -20.89
CA HIS A 59 -0.03 5.79 -20.30
C HIS A 59 0.69 5.06 -19.17
N SER A 60 0.32 5.38 -17.93
CA SER A 60 0.84 4.72 -16.73
C SER A 60 -0.04 3.53 -16.38
N LEU A 61 0.58 2.34 -16.40
CA LEU A 61 -0.01 1.07 -15.98
C LEU A 61 0.20 0.86 -14.47
N PRO A 62 -0.47 -0.12 -13.83
CA PRO A 62 -0.23 -0.43 -12.42
C PRO A 62 1.26 -0.68 -12.13
N GLY A 63 1.79 0.02 -11.12
CA GLY A 63 3.21 0.05 -10.76
C GLY A 63 4.06 1.04 -11.56
N GLY A 64 3.51 1.74 -12.55
CA GLY A 64 4.17 2.85 -13.25
C GLY A 64 4.44 4.00 -12.29
N THR A 65 5.66 4.56 -12.31
CA THR A 65 6.03 5.69 -11.44
C THR A 65 6.03 6.99 -12.22
N MET A 66 5.09 7.87 -11.91
CA MET A 66 4.99 9.20 -12.49
C MET A 66 5.89 10.17 -11.73
N VAL A 67 6.55 11.04 -12.47
CA VAL A 67 7.39 12.12 -11.95
C VAL A 67 7.11 13.37 -12.76
N LEU A 68 6.17 14.17 -12.28
CA LEU A 68 5.81 15.43 -12.90
C LEU A 68 6.71 16.51 -12.28
N HIS A 69 7.50 17.13 -13.15
CA HIS A 69 8.48 18.12 -12.73
C HIS A 69 7.76 19.43 -12.35
N PRO A 70 8.31 20.21 -11.39
CA PRO A 70 7.79 21.53 -11.05
C PRO A 70 7.56 22.43 -12.28
N ASP A 71 6.46 23.17 -12.23
CA ASP A 71 5.99 24.14 -13.24
C ASP A 71 5.71 23.57 -14.64
N GLU A 72 5.61 22.24 -14.78
CA GLU A 72 5.24 21.59 -16.04
C GLU A 72 3.73 21.32 -16.12
N ILE A 73 3.13 21.67 -17.26
CA ILE A 73 1.69 21.44 -17.52
C ILE A 73 1.42 19.96 -17.73
N HIS A 74 0.38 19.46 -17.06
CA HIS A 74 -0.12 18.11 -17.19
C HIS A 74 -1.62 18.00 -16.91
N ASP A 75 -2.24 16.96 -17.44
CA ASP A 75 -3.63 16.59 -17.19
C ASP A 75 -3.72 15.12 -16.73
N GLY A 76 -4.92 14.57 -16.65
CA GLY A 76 -5.10 13.16 -16.30
C GLY A 76 -6.50 12.65 -16.61
N GLU A 77 -6.56 11.48 -17.23
CA GLU A 77 -7.79 10.78 -17.57
C GLU A 77 -7.61 9.27 -17.54
N ALA A 78 -8.73 8.54 -17.45
CA ALA A 78 -8.74 7.11 -17.55
C ALA A 78 -8.40 6.67 -18.99
N GLY A 79 -7.43 5.76 -19.13
CA GLY A 79 -7.12 5.12 -20.40
C GLY A 79 -8.08 3.99 -20.78
N THR A 80 -8.96 3.57 -19.86
CA THR A 80 -9.93 2.49 -20.05
C THR A 80 -11.21 2.76 -19.25
N GLU A 81 -12.30 2.04 -19.54
CA GLU A 81 -13.56 2.12 -18.78
C GLU A 81 -13.43 1.70 -17.30
N ALA A 82 -12.34 1.03 -16.92
CA ALA A 82 -12.09 0.61 -15.55
C ALA A 82 -11.65 1.77 -14.63
N GLY A 83 -11.38 2.96 -15.18
CA GLY A 83 -10.83 4.08 -14.45
C GLY A 83 -9.34 3.92 -14.14
N PHE A 84 -8.84 4.76 -13.23
CA PHE A 84 -7.50 4.65 -12.67
C PHE A 84 -7.49 5.07 -11.20
N HIS A 85 -6.73 4.32 -10.40
CA HIS A 85 -6.44 4.59 -8.99
C HIS A 85 -4.96 4.89 -8.86
N TYR A 86 -4.61 6.01 -8.23
CA TYR A 86 -3.21 6.37 -8.00
C TYR A 86 -3.00 6.98 -6.62
N ARG A 87 -1.73 6.98 -6.21
CA ARG A 87 -1.23 7.75 -5.07
C ARG A 87 -0.17 8.71 -5.55
N MET A 88 -0.16 9.91 -4.97
CA MET A 88 0.78 10.97 -5.33
C MET A 88 1.30 11.64 -4.05
N VAL A 89 2.57 11.99 -4.06
CA VAL A 89 3.21 12.85 -3.06
C VAL A 89 3.72 14.11 -3.74
N TYR A 90 3.46 15.26 -3.12
CA TYR A 90 3.96 16.56 -3.53
C TYR A 90 5.16 16.95 -2.68
N ILE A 91 6.28 17.25 -3.33
CA ILE A 91 7.56 17.51 -2.66
C ILE A 91 8.11 18.85 -3.15
N GLU A 92 8.38 19.75 -2.20
CA GLU A 92 9.02 21.03 -2.49
C GLU A 92 10.38 20.82 -3.17
N PRO A 93 10.70 21.58 -4.24
CA PRO A 93 11.98 21.44 -4.93
C PRO A 93 13.18 21.75 -4.01
N ALA A 94 12.98 22.64 -3.02
CA ALA A 94 13.99 22.99 -2.03
C ALA A 94 14.40 21.80 -1.14
N LEU A 95 13.51 20.85 -0.87
CA LEU A 95 13.83 19.63 -0.11
C LEU A 95 14.74 18.71 -0.91
N ILE A 96 14.40 18.47 -2.18
CA ILE A 96 15.23 17.69 -3.10
C ILE A 96 16.62 18.34 -3.25
N GLN A 97 16.68 19.67 -3.42
CA GLN A 97 17.93 20.42 -3.53
C GLN A 97 18.85 20.27 -2.30
N LYS A 98 18.27 20.35 -1.09
CA LYS A 98 19.02 20.17 0.16
C LYS A 98 19.66 18.78 0.23
N ILE A 99 18.95 17.73 -0.21
CA ILE A 99 19.47 16.37 -0.23
C ILE A 99 20.56 16.20 -1.31
N LEU A 100 20.34 16.77 -2.49
CA LEU A 100 21.26 16.62 -3.62
C LEU A 100 22.51 17.49 -3.51
N GLY A 101 22.53 18.45 -2.58
CA GLY A 101 23.66 19.35 -2.33
C GLY A 101 23.86 20.39 -3.43
N GLY A 102 22.76 20.98 -3.93
CA GLY A 102 22.82 22.04 -4.94
C GLY A 102 23.00 21.56 -6.38
N ARG A 103 22.98 20.25 -6.64
CA ARG A 103 22.92 19.72 -8.01
C ARG A 103 21.61 20.12 -8.68
N PRO A 104 21.55 20.27 -10.01
CA PRO A 104 20.30 20.55 -10.71
C PRO A 104 19.19 19.59 -10.30
N LEU A 105 17.95 20.08 -10.35
CA LEU A 105 16.78 19.25 -10.11
C LEU A 105 16.73 18.08 -11.11
N PRO A 106 16.58 16.83 -10.65
CA PRO A 106 16.46 15.68 -11.55
C PRO A 106 15.21 15.78 -12.42
N PHE A 107 15.34 15.36 -13.67
CA PHE A 107 14.25 15.35 -14.63
C PHE A 107 14.07 13.95 -15.22
N ILE A 108 12.83 13.49 -15.31
CA ILE A 108 12.45 12.23 -15.95
C ILE A 108 11.76 12.56 -17.28
N PRO A 109 12.37 12.24 -18.43
CA PRO A 109 11.74 12.42 -19.74
C PRO A 109 10.38 11.74 -19.80
N GLY A 110 9.39 12.43 -20.34
CA GLY A 110 8.01 11.94 -20.42
C GLY A 110 7.27 11.87 -19.09
N GLY A 111 7.88 12.20 -17.96
CA GLY A 111 7.21 12.21 -16.65
C GLY A 111 6.75 10.84 -16.17
N LEU A 112 7.21 9.76 -16.81
CA LEU A 112 6.87 8.38 -16.48
C LEU A 112 8.14 7.53 -16.50
N SER A 113 8.31 6.70 -15.47
CA SER A 113 9.43 5.78 -15.36
C SER A 113 8.96 4.36 -15.05
N ALA A 114 9.55 3.40 -15.77
CA ALA A 114 9.43 1.97 -15.50
C ALA A 114 10.61 1.44 -14.65
N ASP A 115 11.54 2.31 -14.21
CA ASP A 115 12.72 1.88 -13.47
C ASP A 115 12.31 1.31 -12.10
N PRO A 116 12.58 0.02 -11.82
CA PRO A 116 12.17 -0.61 -10.57
C PRO A 116 12.82 0.04 -9.35
N ARG A 117 14.00 0.66 -9.49
CA ARG A 117 14.68 1.37 -8.40
C ARG A 117 13.87 2.59 -7.97
N LEU A 118 13.38 3.38 -8.92
CA LEU A 118 12.57 4.56 -8.62
C LEU A 118 11.22 4.18 -8.03
N ARG A 119 10.59 3.11 -8.55
CA ARG A 119 9.38 2.54 -7.96
C ARG A 119 9.60 2.17 -6.49
N CYS A 120 10.65 1.41 -6.20
CA CYS A 120 10.99 1.00 -4.84
C CYS A 120 11.31 2.18 -3.91
N ALA A 121 11.98 3.21 -4.43
CA ALA A 121 12.33 4.40 -3.65
C ALA A 121 11.12 5.31 -3.35
N ALA A 122 10.13 5.37 -4.25
CA ALA A 122 8.91 6.15 -4.04
C ALA A 122 7.89 5.45 -3.13
N LEU A 123 7.85 4.11 -3.12
CA LEU A 123 6.86 3.31 -2.38
C LEU A 123 6.66 3.72 -0.91
N PRO A 124 7.72 3.94 -0.09
CA PRO A 124 7.54 4.33 1.31
C PRO A 124 6.76 5.64 1.48
N LEU A 125 6.96 6.61 0.58
CA LEU A 125 6.24 7.89 0.60
C LEU A 125 4.79 7.76 0.09
N LEU A 126 4.46 6.66 -0.59
CA LEU A 126 3.16 6.37 -1.18
C LEU A 126 2.36 5.31 -0.38
N LYS A 127 2.67 5.15 0.91
CA LYS A 127 1.81 4.38 1.84
C LYS A 127 0.42 4.99 1.94
N ALA A 128 -0.54 4.29 2.55
CA ALA A 128 -1.93 4.76 2.57
C ALA A 128 -2.01 6.15 3.20
N VAL A 129 -2.93 6.98 2.72
CA VAL A 129 -3.09 8.37 3.23
C VAL A 129 -3.53 8.40 4.70
N THR A 130 -4.07 7.29 5.21
CA THR A 130 -4.39 7.07 6.63
C THR A 130 -3.15 6.79 7.48
N ASP A 131 -2.07 6.28 6.88
CA ASP A 131 -0.87 5.91 7.61
C ASP A 131 -0.04 7.15 7.92
N THR A 132 0.46 7.26 9.15
CA THR A 132 1.33 8.37 9.58
C THR A 132 2.80 7.99 9.48
N PHE A 133 3.68 8.96 9.25
CA PHE A 133 5.13 8.73 9.23
C PHE A 133 5.74 8.90 10.62
N GLU A 134 6.73 8.05 10.94
CA GLU A 134 7.73 8.47 11.91
C GLU A 134 8.65 9.53 11.27
N PRO A 135 9.07 10.58 12.00
CA PRO A 135 9.89 11.64 11.40
C PRO A 135 11.14 11.13 10.68
N LEU A 136 11.85 10.17 11.29
CA LEU A 136 13.04 9.54 10.68
C LEU A 136 12.70 8.68 9.46
N GLU A 137 11.52 8.04 9.43
CA GLU A 137 11.03 7.26 8.29
C GLU A 137 10.83 8.16 7.07
N GLU A 138 10.11 9.29 7.24
CA GLU A 138 9.85 10.23 6.14
C GLU A 138 11.14 10.81 5.58
N GLU A 139 12.06 11.23 6.46
CA GLU A 139 13.34 11.82 6.07
C GLU A 139 14.23 10.83 5.32
N ASP A 140 14.29 9.57 5.75
CA ASP A 140 15.05 8.53 5.04
C ASP A 140 14.41 8.18 3.70
N ALA A 141 13.08 8.15 3.61
CA ALA A 141 12.37 7.89 2.37
C ALA A 141 12.58 9.03 1.35
N LEU A 142 12.54 10.28 1.80
CA LEU A 142 12.88 11.46 0.98
C LEU A 142 14.32 11.38 0.47
N TYR A 143 15.27 10.98 1.31
CA TYR A 143 16.66 10.81 0.91
C TYR A 143 16.81 9.75 -0.19
N ASP A 144 16.24 8.56 0.02
CA ASP A 144 16.29 7.45 -0.95
C ASP A 144 15.64 7.85 -2.28
N LEU A 145 14.48 8.52 -2.24
CA LEU A 145 13.78 9.01 -3.43
C LEU A 145 14.62 10.02 -4.19
N ALA A 146 15.12 11.08 -3.54
CA ALA A 146 15.87 12.14 -4.20
C ALA A 146 17.14 11.60 -4.88
N GLN A 147 17.89 10.74 -4.18
CA GLN A 147 19.12 10.15 -4.71
C GLN A 147 18.83 9.20 -5.87
N THR A 148 17.78 8.39 -5.78
CA THR A 148 17.37 7.49 -6.86
C THR A 148 16.87 8.27 -8.06
N LEU A 149 16.07 9.31 -7.84
CA LEU A 149 15.58 10.20 -8.88
C LEU A 149 16.73 10.86 -9.64
N ALA A 150 17.77 11.33 -8.94
CA ALA A 150 18.98 11.86 -9.56
C ALA A 150 19.68 10.84 -10.47
N VAL A 151 19.85 9.60 -10.00
CA VAL A 151 20.50 8.53 -10.78
C VAL A 151 19.69 8.16 -12.01
N VAL A 152 18.37 7.97 -11.86
CA VAL A 152 17.47 7.61 -12.96
C VAL A 152 17.31 8.76 -13.96
N GLY A 153 17.36 10.01 -13.48
CA GLY A 153 17.42 11.22 -14.30
C GLY A 153 18.78 11.47 -14.96
N GLY A 154 19.70 10.50 -14.94
CA GLY A 154 20.98 10.55 -15.66
C GLY A 154 22.07 11.36 -14.96
N GLN A 155 21.86 11.82 -13.73
CA GLN A 155 22.88 12.57 -13.01
C GLN A 155 23.98 11.64 -12.50
N ARG A 156 25.24 12.02 -12.74
CA ARG A 156 26.39 11.28 -12.26
C ARG A 156 26.56 11.46 -10.75
N SER A 157 26.64 10.34 -10.03
CA SER A 157 27.04 10.35 -8.62
C SER A 157 28.52 10.68 -8.49
N ARG A 158 28.86 11.62 -7.60
CA ARG A 158 30.25 11.89 -7.21
C ARG A 158 30.56 11.07 -5.97
N ARG A 159 31.71 10.40 -5.96
CA ARG A 159 32.26 9.81 -4.73
C ARG A 159 32.56 10.93 -3.75
N GLN A 160 32.05 10.80 -2.54
CA GLN A 160 32.29 11.74 -1.44
C GLN A 160 32.95 10.97 -0.30
N ALA A 161 33.84 11.64 0.43
CA ALA A 161 34.44 11.07 1.63
C ALA A 161 33.37 10.87 2.71
N PHE A 162 33.39 9.70 3.36
CA PHE A 162 32.52 9.38 4.49
C PHE A 162 33.23 9.69 5.82
N ASP A 163 32.45 10.00 6.85
CA ASP A 163 32.95 10.18 8.21
C ASP A 163 32.54 8.97 9.08
N TYR A 164 33.49 8.06 9.30
CA TYR A 164 33.25 6.87 10.12
C TYR A 164 32.93 7.21 11.57
N GLN A 165 33.66 8.15 12.16
CA GLN A 165 33.50 8.50 13.58
C GLN A 165 32.13 9.13 13.83
N ALA A 166 31.65 9.98 12.92
CA ALA A 166 30.30 10.52 12.99
C ALA A 166 29.22 9.43 12.85
N ALA A 167 29.39 8.51 11.89
CA ALA A 167 28.45 7.41 11.70
C ALA A 167 28.43 6.43 12.88
N GLU A 168 29.58 6.18 13.51
CA GLU A 168 29.73 5.36 14.72
C GLU A 168 29.02 6.00 15.92
N ARG A 169 29.23 7.30 16.20
CA ARG A 169 28.47 8.04 17.22
C ARG A 169 26.95 7.96 17.01
N ALA A 170 26.49 8.11 15.77
CA ALA A 170 25.08 7.97 15.45
C ALA A 170 24.57 6.54 15.72
N ARG A 171 25.36 5.51 15.41
CA ARG A 171 25.04 4.10 15.66
C ARG A 171 24.94 3.81 17.16
N GLU A 172 25.89 4.29 17.96
CA GLU A 172 25.88 4.17 19.42
C GLU A 172 24.64 4.84 20.02
N TYR A 173 24.30 6.05 19.56
CA TYR A 173 23.10 6.74 19.99
C TYR A 173 21.83 5.96 19.64
N ILE A 174 21.74 5.40 18.43
CA ILE A 174 20.61 4.54 18.05
C ILE A 174 20.53 3.34 19.01
N HIS A 175 21.65 2.69 19.35
CA HIS A 175 21.64 1.56 20.28
C HIS A 175 21.15 1.95 21.68
N ALA A 176 21.50 3.15 22.15
CA ALA A 176 21.05 3.64 23.45
C ALA A 176 19.58 4.05 23.46
N CYS A 177 19.06 4.56 22.34
CA CYS A 177 17.78 5.29 22.31
C CYS A 177 16.74 4.74 21.33
N PHE A 178 16.94 3.58 20.68
CA PHE A 178 16.09 3.08 19.56
C PHE A 178 14.58 3.00 19.82
N MET A 179 14.15 3.08 21.08
CA MET A 179 12.76 3.06 21.51
C MET A 179 12.10 4.45 21.49
N GLN A 180 12.88 5.52 21.37
CA GLN A 180 12.42 6.89 21.34
C GLN A 180 12.17 7.37 19.90
N ASP A 181 11.33 8.38 19.75
CA ASP A 181 11.16 9.10 18.49
C ASP A 181 12.45 9.83 18.15
N MET A 182 12.93 9.66 16.91
CA MET A 182 14.16 10.26 16.42
C MET A 182 13.93 11.03 15.12
N THR A 183 14.85 11.93 14.82
CA THR A 183 14.95 12.64 13.54
C THR A 183 16.40 12.57 13.05
N LEU A 184 16.64 12.81 11.76
CA LEU A 184 18.00 13.01 11.26
C LEU A 184 18.66 14.26 11.86
N ASP A 185 17.89 15.28 12.25
CA ASP A 185 18.42 16.47 12.93
C ASP A 185 18.97 16.09 14.33
N THR A 186 18.31 15.19 15.07
CA THR A 186 18.82 14.63 16.34
C THR A 186 20.12 13.86 16.11
N LEU A 187 20.15 12.97 15.12
CA LEU A 187 21.36 12.21 14.80
C LEU A 187 22.50 13.10 14.30
N SER A 188 22.17 14.18 13.59
CA SER A 188 23.12 15.20 13.15
C SER A 188 23.77 15.91 14.32
N GLN A 189 23.00 16.30 15.33
CA GLN A 189 23.52 16.95 16.53
C GLN A 189 24.48 16.05 17.30
N VAL A 190 24.12 14.78 17.51
CA VAL A 190 24.96 13.83 18.25
C VAL A 190 26.22 13.44 17.47
N SER A 191 26.10 13.29 16.15
CA SER A 191 27.23 12.93 15.29
C SER A 191 28.12 14.11 14.90
N GLY A 192 27.66 15.36 15.03
CA GLY A 192 28.36 16.54 14.52
C GLY A 192 28.45 16.60 12.98
N ARG A 193 27.60 15.84 12.29
CA ARG A 193 27.58 15.72 10.83
C ARG A 193 26.24 16.18 10.29
N ASP A 194 26.21 16.91 9.17
CA ASP A 194 24.96 17.30 8.50
C ASP A 194 24.04 16.08 8.26
N ARG A 195 22.72 16.24 8.45
CA ARG A 195 21.71 15.17 8.33
C ARG A 195 21.81 14.33 7.05
N TRP A 196 21.98 14.98 5.89
CA TRP A 196 21.97 14.27 4.61
C TRP A 196 23.31 13.58 4.36
N SER A 197 24.40 14.22 4.78
CA SER A 197 25.73 13.62 4.81
C SER A 197 25.80 12.42 5.75
N LEU A 198 25.20 12.50 6.93
CA LEU A 198 25.13 11.40 7.89
C LEU A 198 24.30 10.24 7.32
N SER A 199 23.12 10.53 6.76
CA SER A 199 22.25 9.53 6.14
C SER A 199 22.94 8.76 5.00
N ARG A 200 23.77 9.47 4.21
CA ARG A 200 24.66 8.88 3.20
C ARG A 200 25.77 8.01 3.82
N ASP A 201 26.51 8.58 4.77
CA ASP A 201 27.69 7.96 5.36
C ASP A 201 27.28 6.68 6.10
N PHE A 202 26.14 6.69 6.78
CA PHE A 202 25.54 5.53 7.45
C PHE A 202 25.20 4.40 6.48
N ARG A 203 24.58 4.69 5.33
CA ARG A 203 24.32 3.71 4.26
C ARG A 203 25.60 3.12 3.69
N THR A 204 26.62 3.97 3.51
CA THR A 204 27.90 3.56 2.95
C THR A 204 28.65 2.61 3.89
N LEU A 205 28.60 2.87 5.20
CA LEU A 205 29.38 2.14 6.21
C LEU A 205 28.66 0.92 6.78
N TYR A 206 27.34 0.99 6.95
CA TYR A 206 26.54 -0.06 7.59
C TYR A 206 25.59 -0.79 6.63
N GLY A 207 25.57 -0.41 5.34
CA GLY A 207 24.78 -1.06 4.31
C GLY A 207 23.26 -0.83 4.41
N THR A 208 22.81 0.04 5.31
CA THR A 208 21.39 0.31 5.56
C THR A 208 21.14 1.77 5.95
N SER A 209 19.89 2.19 5.98
CA SER A 209 19.52 3.54 6.42
C SER A 209 19.42 3.64 7.95
N PRO A 210 19.58 4.86 8.52
CA PRO A 210 19.33 5.09 9.95
C PRO A 210 17.96 4.56 10.44
N TRP A 211 16.88 4.88 9.73
CA TRP A 211 15.52 4.40 10.05
C TRP A 211 15.43 2.87 10.04
N ARG A 212 15.89 2.22 8.97
CA ARG A 212 15.88 0.76 8.88
C ARG A 212 16.71 0.14 10.00
N TYR A 213 17.82 0.76 10.39
CA TYR A 213 18.65 0.30 11.50
C TYR A 213 17.93 0.41 12.85
N VAL A 214 17.23 1.52 13.12
CA VAL A 214 16.35 1.68 14.31
C VAL A 214 15.28 0.59 14.31
N MET A 215 14.58 0.41 13.19
CA MET A 215 13.54 -0.60 13.06
C MET A 215 14.08 -2.01 13.32
N MET A 216 15.26 -2.34 12.82
CA MET A 216 15.93 -3.62 13.10
C MET A 216 16.24 -3.81 14.59
N ARG A 217 16.65 -2.75 15.32
CA ARG A 217 16.85 -2.82 16.78
C ARG A 217 15.53 -3.06 17.52
N ARG A 218 14.45 -2.35 17.13
CA ARG A 218 13.10 -2.56 17.68
C ARG A 218 12.59 -3.98 17.44
N LEU A 219 12.81 -4.53 16.23
CA LEU A 219 12.43 -5.90 15.90
C LEU A 219 13.26 -6.95 16.66
N ASP A 220 14.56 -6.73 16.85
CA ASP A 220 15.39 -7.63 17.65
C ASP A 220 14.98 -7.61 19.14
N PHE A 221 14.63 -6.45 19.68
CA PHE A 221 14.05 -6.32 21.01
C PHE A 221 12.74 -7.12 21.12
N CYS A 222 11.84 -6.99 20.15
CA CYS A 222 10.60 -7.78 20.09
C CYS A 222 10.89 -9.28 20.10
N ARG A 223 11.81 -9.74 19.24
CA ARG A 223 12.18 -11.17 19.13
C ARG A 223 12.70 -11.73 20.44
N GLN A 224 13.51 -10.97 21.19
CA GLN A 224 14.05 -11.40 22.48
C GLN A 224 12.92 -11.59 23.52
N ARG A 225 11.99 -10.65 23.60
CA ARG A 225 10.86 -10.73 24.55
C ARG A 225 9.83 -11.81 24.16
N MET A 226 9.62 -12.02 22.87
CA MET A 226 8.82 -13.15 22.38
C MET A 226 9.41 -14.49 22.83
N ARG A 227 10.75 -14.64 22.75
CA ARG A 227 11.44 -15.85 23.24
C ARG A 227 11.37 -16.01 24.76
N ALA A 228 11.25 -14.91 25.50
CA ALA A 228 11.05 -14.92 26.95
C ALA A 228 9.60 -15.25 27.36
N GLY A 229 8.67 -15.41 26.41
CA GLY A 229 7.27 -15.78 26.68
C GLY A 229 6.37 -14.60 27.04
N GLU A 230 6.80 -13.36 26.80
CA GLU A 230 5.98 -12.17 27.05
C GLU A 230 4.83 -12.03 26.04
N ARG A 231 3.75 -11.33 26.43
CA ARG A 231 2.55 -11.21 25.59
C ARG A 231 2.82 -10.25 24.43
N LEU A 232 2.37 -10.63 23.23
CA LEU A 232 2.56 -9.84 22.01
C LEU A 232 2.04 -8.40 22.10
N VAL A 233 0.94 -8.19 22.84
CA VAL A 233 0.37 -6.85 23.08
C VAL A 233 1.33 -5.95 23.85
N ASP A 234 1.99 -6.46 24.88
CA ASP A 234 2.94 -5.70 25.69
C ASP A 234 4.22 -5.44 24.90
N ILE A 235 4.67 -6.44 24.13
CA ILE A 235 5.84 -6.31 23.25
C ILE A 235 5.62 -5.23 22.19
N ALA A 236 4.46 -5.20 21.55
CA ALA A 236 4.15 -4.22 20.50
C ALA A 236 4.00 -2.80 21.06
N ALA A 237 3.39 -2.65 22.24
CA ALA A 237 3.28 -1.37 22.93
C ALA A 237 4.66 -0.85 23.36
N ASP A 238 5.46 -1.71 23.98
CA ASP A 238 6.78 -1.34 24.47
C ASP A 238 7.71 -0.98 23.31
N ALA A 239 7.75 -1.77 22.23
CA ALA A 239 8.60 -1.56 21.06
C ALA A 239 8.30 -0.30 20.23
N GLY A 240 7.32 0.51 20.63
CA GLY A 240 6.88 1.69 19.87
C GLY A 240 6.24 1.35 18.53
N LEU A 241 5.77 0.11 18.36
CA LEU A 241 5.11 -0.38 17.13
C LEU A 241 3.61 -0.13 17.14
N CYS A 242 3.06 0.34 18.26
CA CYS A 242 1.66 0.70 18.41
C CYS A 242 1.54 2.22 18.61
N ARG A 243 1.00 2.94 17.62
CA ARG A 243 0.62 4.36 17.79
C ARG A 243 -0.91 4.49 17.85
N PRO A 244 -1.46 5.24 18.82
CA PRO A 244 -2.87 5.58 18.81
C PRO A 244 -3.16 6.56 17.65
N GLU A 245 -4.25 6.30 16.91
CA GLU A 245 -4.82 7.22 15.93
C GLU A 245 -5.11 8.59 16.59
N PRO A 246 -4.88 9.73 15.91
CA PRO A 246 -5.40 11.00 16.37
C PRO A 246 -6.92 10.94 16.38
N HIS A 247 -7.50 10.98 17.58
CA HIS A 247 -8.92 11.23 17.79
C HIS A 247 -9.25 12.61 17.22
N ASP A 248 -9.87 12.64 16.03
CA ASP A 248 -10.78 13.67 15.50
C ASP A 248 -10.58 13.84 13.98
N ALA A 249 -11.25 13.01 13.18
CA ALA A 249 -11.44 13.28 11.75
C ALA A 249 -12.80 14.00 11.58
N PRO A 250 -12.84 15.29 11.21
CA PRO A 250 -14.09 15.98 10.93
C PRO A 250 -14.63 15.64 9.53
N VAL A 251 -15.94 15.77 9.44
CA VAL A 251 -16.86 15.45 8.35
C VAL A 251 -16.51 16.16 7.03
N TYR A 252 -16.65 15.39 5.94
CA TYR A 252 -16.62 15.73 4.52
C TYR A 252 -17.14 17.13 4.13
N GLN A 253 -16.41 17.80 3.24
CA GLN A 253 -16.94 18.83 2.33
C GLN A 253 -16.41 18.61 0.91
N PRO A 254 -17.25 18.70 -0.14
CA PRO A 254 -16.80 18.70 -1.53
C PRO A 254 -16.39 20.12 -1.94
N LEU A 255 -15.19 20.28 -2.52
CA LEU A 255 -14.74 21.55 -3.11
C LEU A 255 -13.99 21.32 -4.43
N TRP A 256 -14.46 22.00 -5.48
CA TRP A 256 -13.76 22.33 -6.72
C TRP A 256 -14.36 23.63 -7.29
N PRO A 257 -13.62 24.49 -8.04
CA PRO A 257 -12.20 24.81 -7.99
C PRO A 257 -11.93 26.29 -7.63
N LEU A 258 -10.71 26.56 -7.21
CA LEU A 258 -10.14 27.91 -7.22
C LEU A 258 -9.47 28.18 -8.56
N SER A 259 -10.11 28.99 -9.41
CA SER A 259 -9.43 29.78 -10.44
C SER A 259 -8.88 31.06 -9.79
N GLY A 260 -7.62 31.40 -10.09
CA GLY A 260 -6.92 32.53 -9.51
C GLY A 260 -7.40 33.91 -9.99
N ALA A 261 -7.23 34.91 -9.13
CA ALA A 261 -7.10 36.32 -9.52
C ALA A 261 -6.12 37.02 -8.57
N LEU A 262 -5.15 37.72 -9.18
CA LEU A 262 -4.09 38.51 -8.57
C LEU A 262 -4.58 39.86 -8.03
N ALA A 263 -3.87 40.33 -6.99
CA ALA A 263 -3.48 41.72 -6.68
C ALA A 263 -4.52 42.78 -6.29
N ALA A 264 -4.39 43.34 -5.06
CA ALA A 264 -3.98 44.75 -4.81
C ALA A 264 -4.11 45.17 -3.32
N GLY A 265 -3.01 45.67 -2.75
CA GLY A 265 -2.94 46.94 -1.98
C GLY A 265 -3.66 47.16 -0.63
N ASP A 266 -2.88 46.93 0.46
CA ASP A 266 -2.64 47.86 1.60
C ASP A 266 -3.77 48.19 2.64
N PRO A 267 -3.47 48.81 3.83
CA PRO A 267 -3.31 48.08 5.10
C PRO A 267 -4.14 48.72 6.26
N ARG A 268 -4.79 47.95 7.15
CA ARG A 268 -5.20 48.51 8.46
C ARG A 268 -5.09 47.51 9.60
N ILE A 269 -4.02 47.70 10.37
CA ILE A 269 -3.81 47.28 11.75
C ILE A 269 -4.98 47.75 12.62
N ARG A 270 -5.58 46.86 13.43
CA ARG A 270 -6.06 47.22 14.78
C ARG A 270 -6.18 46.02 15.74
N ARG A 271 -5.32 46.11 16.75
CA ARG A 271 -5.19 45.40 18.04
C ARG A 271 -6.51 44.97 18.73
N ARG A 272 -6.47 43.82 19.41
CA ARG A 272 -6.95 43.57 20.81
C ARG A 272 -6.52 42.16 21.26
N ARG A 273 -5.43 42.02 22.01
CA ARG A 273 -5.32 41.84 23.48
C ARG A 273 -6.23 40.75 24.10
N LEU A 274 -5.59 39.62 24.40
CA LEU A 274 -5.62 38.79 25.62
C LEU A 274 -6.48 39.26 26.80
N HIS A 275 -7.18 38.30 27.41
CA HIS A 275 -7.51 38.04 28.85
C HIS A 275 -8.60 36.95 28.83
N ASN A 276 -8.72 35.94 29.69
CA ASN A 276 -8.04 35.55 30.92
C ASN A 276 -8.36 34.06 31.21
N ARG A 277 -7.61 33.54 32.17
CA ARG A 277 -7.51 32.22 32.80
C ARG A 277 -8.78 31.42 33.14
N SER A 278 -8.47 30.13 33.39
CA SER A 278 -8.95 29.21 34.44
C SER A 278 -10.30 28.50 34.26
N SER A 279 -10.25 27.18 34.03
CA SER A 279 -10.61 26.22 35.07
C SER A 279 -10.06 24.82 34.75
N VAL A 280 -9.22 24.32 35.65
CA VAL A 280 -8.84 22.92 35.76
C VAL A 280 -9.77 22.33 36.82
N ASN A 281 -10.31 21.14 36.55
CA ASN A 281 -11.09 20.28 37.45
C ASN A 281 -12.53 20.72 37.78
N ALA A 282 -13.46 20.36 36.90
CA ALA A 282 -14.81 19.95 37.31
C ALA A 282 -15.36 18.90 36.32
N ALA A 283 -15.96 17.85 36.88
CA ALA A 283 -16.79 16.85 36.21
C ALA A 283 -16.07 15.69 35.46
N ARG A 284 -15.13 15.05 36.16
CA ARG A 284 -15.18 13.57 36.30
C ARG A 284 -16.55 13.19 36.87
N ARG A 285 -17.23 12.22 36.24
CA ARG A 285 -18.59 11.70 36.51
C ARG A 285 -19.71 12.42 35.75
N THR A 286 -20.01 11.94 34.55
CA THR A 286 -21.34 11.54 34.05
C THR A 286 -21.18 11.03 32.62
N MET A 287 -20.78 9.78 32.40
CA MET A 287 -20.96 9.04 31.13
C MET A 287 -20.89 7.53 31.40
N LEU A 288 -21.76 7.05 32.30
CA LEU A 288 -22.21 5.66 32.23
C LEU A 288 -23.43 5.71 31.31
N THR A 289 -23.47 4.86 30.28
CA THR A 289 -24.55 4.70 29.28
C THR A 289 -24.47 5.59 28.03
N ALA A 290 -23.45 5.35 27.20
CA ALA A 290 -23.56 5.46 25.73
C ALA A 290 -22.45 4.59 25.11
N PHE A 291 -22.57 3.27 25.24
CA PHE A 291 -21.79 2.30 24.48
C PHE A 291 -22.23 2.38 23.00
N ILE A 292 -21.69 3.37 22.28
CA ILE A 292 -21.78 3.43 20.82
C ILE A 292 -20.56 2.67 20.28
N THR A 293 -20.85 1.58 19.60
CA THR A 293 -20.00 0.79 18.71
C THR A 293 -19.01 1.66 17.92
N ARG A 294 -17.78 1.78 18.41
CA ARG A 294 -16.62 2.21 17.61
C ARG A 294 -16.17 1.04 16.74
N ARG A 295 -16.37 1.12 15.42
CA ARG A 295 -15.74 0.21 14.45
C ARG A 295 -14.24 0.55 14.38
N GLN A 296 -13.44 -0.30 15.00
CA GLN A 296 -11.99 -0.39 14.78
C GLN A 296 -11.73 -0.74 13.30
N PRO A 297 -10.66 -0.23 12.65
CA PRO A 297 -10.20 -0.80 11.40
C PRO A 297 -9.79 -2.25 11.67
N MET A 298 -10.53 -3.18 11.08
CA MET A 298 -10.43 -4.59 11.40
C MET A 298 -9.25 -5.19 10.63
N TYR A 299 -8.08 -5.28 11.27
CA TYR A 299 -7.05 -6.23 10.86
C TYR A 299 -7.61 -7.64 11.04
N GLN A 300 -8.35 -8.10 10.03
CA GLN A 300 -9.17 -9.29 10.15
C GLN A 300 -8.30 -10.52 9.93
N LEU A 301 -7.84 -11.12 11.03
CA LEU A 301 -7.21 -12.43 11.02
C LEU A 301 -8.18 -13.45 10.40
N VAL A 302 -7.75 -14.11 9.32
CA VAL A 302 -8.51 -15.21 8.70
C VAL A 302 -7.96 -16.53 9.20
N ASN A 303 -8.64 -17.12 10.19
CA ASN A 303 -8.34 -18.47 10.65
C ASN A 303 -9.07 -19.49 9.75
N LEU A 304 -8.32 -20.17 8.87
CA LEU A 304 -8.89 -21.12 7.91
C LEU A 304 -9.60 -22.30 8.61
N ALA A 305 -9.05 -22.84 9.70
CA ALA A 305 -9.67 -23.93 10.45
C ALA A 305 -11.07 -23.52 10.97
N HIS A 306 -11.19 -22.32 11.50
CA HIS A 306 -12.48 -21.75 11.89
C HIS A 306 -13.39 -21.51 10.69
N LYS A 307 -12.88 -21.01 9.55
CA LYS A 307 -13.71 -20.83 8.35
C LYS A 307 -14.28 -22.14 7.85
N PHE A 308 -13.50 -23.22 7.83
CA PHE A 308 -13.98 -24.56 7.47
C PHE A 308 -14.96 -25.15 8.48
N SER A 309 -14.92 -24.76 9.76
CA SER A 309 -15.92 -25.23 10.74
C SER A 309 -17.29 -24.58 10.58
N LEU A 310 -17.40 -23.48 9.82
CA LEU A 310 -18.66 -22.76 9.61
C LEU A 310 -19.56 -23.38 8.54
N PHE A 311 -19.08 -24.35 7.76
CA PHE A 311 -19.83 -24.95 6.67
C PHE A 311 -19.40 -26.40 6.42
N SER A 312 -20.32 -27.22 5.90
CA SER A 312 -20.09 -28.64 5.59
C SER A 312 -20.47 -29.01 4.16
N GLU A 313 -21.00 -28.05 3.40
CA GLU A 313 -21.39 -28.21 2.02
C GLU A 313 -20.18 -28.45 1.11
N GLN A 314 -20.32 -29.43 0.22
CA GLN A 314 -19.30 -29.78 -0.76
C GLN A 314 -19.42 -28.91 -2.02
N TRP A 315 -18.30 -28.66 -2.70
CA TRP A 315 -18.24 -27.99 -4.00
C TRP A 315 -18.87 -26.59 -4.03
N GLN A 316 -18.90 -25.89 -2.89
CA GLN A 316 -19.38 -24.52 -2.76
C GLN A 316 -18.28 -23.60 -2.21
N PRO A 317 -17.49 -22.96 -3.08
CA PRO A 317 -16.46 -22.02 -2.66
C PRO A 317 -17.04 -20.85 -1.86
N LYS A 318 -16.41 -20.51 -0.74
CA LYS A 318 -16.75 -19.35 0.10
C LYS A 318 -15.59 -18.37 0.12
N VAL A 319 -15.82 -17.11 -0.23
CA VAL A 319 -14.81 -16.05 -0.14
C VAL A 319 -14.45 -15.81 1.33
N VAL A 320 -13.16 -15.84 1.66
CA VAL A 320 -12.64 -15.62 3.01
C VAL A 320 -11.75 -14.40 3.13
N ALA A 321 -11.15 -13.94 2.03
CA ALA A 321 -10.35 -12.72 1.96
C ALA A 321 -10.29 -12.18 0.51
N GLU A 322 -9.96 -10.91 0.38
CA GLU A 322 -9.67 -10.23 -0.90
C GLU A 322 -8.29 -9.56 -0.81
N MET A 323 -7.51 -9.62 -1.89
CA MET A 323 -6.21 -8.96 -2.03
C MET A 323 -6.13 -8.35 -3.42
N ASN A 324 -6.17 -7.02 -3.50
CA ASN A 324 -6.26 -6.27 -4.76
C ASN A 324 -7.44 -6.76 -5.60
N ASP A 325 -7.16 -7.27 -6.80
CA ASP A 325 -8.08 -7.87 -7.76
C ASP A 325 -8.19 -9.40 -7.63
N TYR A 326 -7.66 -10.00 -6.57
CA TYR A 326 -7.75 -11.43 -6.28
C TYR A 326 -8.62 -11.72 -5.06
N GLN A 327 -9.23 -12.91 -5.05
CA GLN A 327 -9.98 -13.43 -3.93
C GLN A 327 -9.44 -14.78 -3.48
N PHE A 328 -9.47 -14.99 -2.16
CA PHE A 328 -9.18 -16.27 -1.53
C PHE A 328 -10.50 -16.92 -1.18
N LYS A 329 -10.75 -18.10 -1.71
CA LYS A 329 -11.93 -18.90 -1.40
C LYS A 329 -11.54 -20.17 -0.69
N VAL A 330 -12.41 -20.68 0.17
CA VAL A 330 -12.26 -22.01 0.77
C VAL A 330 -13.40 -22.91 0.29
N VAL A 331 -13.10 -24.18 0.03
CA VAL A 331 -14.08 -25.17 -0.43
C VAL A 331 -13.76 -26.54 0.17
N ARG A 332 -14.80 -27.32 0.48
CA ARG A 332 -14.70 -28.75 0.82
C ARG A 332 -15.07 -29.54 -0.43
N ILE A 333 -14.26 -30.51 -0.80
CA ILE A 333 -14.53 -31.37 -1.95
C ILE A 333 -14.37 -32.84 -1.59
N ALA A 334 -15.23 -33.68 -2.18
CA ALA A 334 -15.14 -35.12 -2.13
C ALA A 334 -15.77 -35.70 -3.40
N GLY A 335 -15.17 -36.77 -3.93
CA GLY A 335 -15.54 -37.38 -5.20
C GLY A 335 -14.99 -36.63 -6.41
N ASP A 336 -15.55 -36.94 -7.58
CA ASP A 336 -15.09 -36.41 -8.87
C ASP A 336 -15.83 -35.14 -9.29
N PHE A 337 -15.04 -34.14 -9.68
CA PHE A 337 -15.51 -33.06 -10.54
C PHE A 337 -15.55 -33.50 -12.01
N ILE A 338 -15.95 -32.59 -12.90
CA ILE A 338 -15.93 -32.82 -14.34
C ILE A 338 -14.67 -32.23 -14.98
N TRP A 339 -14.35 -32.68 -16.18
CA TRP A 339 -13.32 -32.04 -17.00
C TRP A 339 -13.74 -30.62 -17.38
N HIS A 340 -12.84 -29.66 -17.18
CA HIS A 340 -13.06 -28.25 -17.46
C HIS A 340 -11.74 -27.52 -17.70
N SER A 341 -11.82 -26.27 -18.16
CA SER A 341 -10.68 -25.39 -18.39
C SER A 341 -11.07 -23.94 -18.14
N HIS A 342 -10.12 -23.13 -17.70
CA HIS A 342 -10.31 -21.69 -17.52
C HIS A 342 -9.55 -20.93 -18.63
N PRO A 343 -10.23 -20.38 -19.65
CA PRO A 343 -9.55 -19.81 -20.83
C PRO A 343 -8.75 -18.53 -20.53
N GLU A 344 -9.20 -17.75 -19.55
CA GLU A 344 -8.68 -16.39 -19.33
C GLU A 344 -7.72 -16.29 -18.12
N THR A 345 -7.76 -17.26 -17.20
CA THR A 345 -7.09 -17.17 -15.90
C THR A 345 -6.40 -18.46 -15.52
N ASP A 346 -5.21 -18.35 -14.95
CA ASP A 346 -4.57 -19.46 -14.25
C ASP A 346 -5.39 -19.78 -12.99
N GLU A 347 -5.49 -21.07 -12.65
CA GLU A 347 -6.19 -21.54 -11.46
C GLU A 347 -5.20 -22.05 -10.43
N THR A 348 -5.25 -21.50 -9.22
CA THR A 348 -4.38 -21.93 -8.13
C THR A 348 -5.17 -22.71 -7.08
N LEU A 349 -4.76 -23.95 -6.84
CA LEU A 349 -5.37 -24.89 -5.91
C LEU A 349 -4.35 -25.19 -4.80
N MET A 350 -4.63 -24.77 -3.56
CA MET A 350 -3.83 -25.11 -2.38
C MET A 350 -4.60 -26.05 -1.46
N VAL A 351 -3.98 -27.17 -1.08
CA VAL A 351 -4.62 -28.15 -0.19
C VAL A 351 -4.30 -27.78 1.25
N VAL A 352 -5.35 -27.50 2.03
CA VAL A 352 -5.23 -27.20 3.47
C VAL A 352 -5.29 -28.50 4.29
N GLU A 353 -6.15 -29.44 3.89
CA GLU A 353 -6.31 -30.75 4.54
C GLU A 353 -6.75 -31.79 3.50
N GLY A 354 -6.32 -33.04 3.65
CA GLY A 354 -6.63 -34.13 2.73
C GLY A 354 -5.65 -34.24 1.56
N VAL A 355 -6.08 -34.93 0.50
CA VAL A 355 -5.31 -35.13 -0.74
C VAL A 355 -6.21 -34.85 -1.93
N LEU A 356 -5.76 -33.94 -2.80
CA LEU A 356 -6.41 -33.61 -4.07
C LEU A 356 -5.68 -34.32 -5.21
N ARG A 357 -6.44 -34.94 -6.10
CA ARG A 357 -5.96 -35.46 -7.39
C ARG A 357 -6.40 -34.51 -8.50
N VAL A 358 -5.45 -34.08 -9.32
CA VAL A 358 -5.72 -33.30 -10.53
C VAL A 358 -5.32 -34.14 -11.74
N ASP A 359 -6.30 -34.56 -12.52
CA ASP A 359 -6.10 -35.27 -13.78
C ASP A 359 -5.91 -34.27 -14.93
N PHE A 360 -4.92 -34.54 -15.78
CA PHE A 360 -4.66 -33.89 -17.06
C PHE A 360 -4.77 -34.93 -18.19
N ARG A 361 -4.75 -34.49 -19.45
CA ARG A 361 -4.86 -35.41 -20.59
C ARG A 361 -3.67 -36.37 -20.71
N ASP A 362 -2.51 -36.00 -20.19
CA ASP A 362 -1.24 -36.70 -20.25
C ASP A 362 -0.84 -37.38 -18.92
N GLY A 363 -1.64 -37.25 -17.86
CA GLY A 363 -1.31 -37.84 -16.57
C GLY A 363 -2.12 -37.25 -15.41
N HIS A 364 -1.58 -37.36 -14.20
CA HIS A 364 -2.20 -36.78 -13.02
C HIS A 364 -1.16 -36.35 -11.99
N VAL A 365 -1.55 -35.41 -11.14
CA VAL A 365 -0.75 -34.95 -10.00
C VAL A 365 -1.57 -35.14 -8.72
N LEU A 366 -0.92 -35.64 -7.68
CA LEU A 366 -1.46 -35.66 -6.33
C LEU A 366 -0.89 -34.48 -5.55
N VAL A 367 -1.77 -33.66 -4.99
CA VAL A 367 -1.45 -32.49 -4.17
C VAL A 367 -1.87 -32.81 -2.74
N LYS A 368 -0.93 -32.79 -1.81
CA LYS A 368 -1.14 -33.12 -0.39
C LYS A 368 -1.30 -31.86 0.45
N ALA A 369 -1.78 -32.00 1.68
CA ALA A 369 -1.90 -30.90 2.63
C ALA A 369 -0.59 -30.09 2.76
N GLY A 370 -0.68 -28.77 2.63
CA GLY A 370 0.45 -27.84 2.61
C GLY A 370 1.05 -27.60 1.22
N GLU A 371 0.67 -28.39 0.21
CA GLU A 371 1.12 -28.24 -1.17
C GLU A 371 0.09 -27.45 -2.01
N MET A 372 0.55 -26.93 -3.14
CA MET A 372 -0.28 -26.22 -4.10
C MET A 372 0.10 -26.55 -5.54
N ILE A 373 -0.85 -26.44 -6.45
CA ILE A 373 -0.64 -26.51 -7.89
C ILE A 373 -1.24 -25.29 -8.57
N VAL A 374 -0.59 -24.82 -9.62
CA VAL A 374 -1.13 -23.83 -10.54
C VAL A 374 -1.43 -24.54 -11.85
N VAL A 375 -2.69 -24.52 -12.27
CA VAL A 375 -3.11 -25.00 -13.58
C VAL A 375 -3.11 -23.80 -14.53
N PRO A 376 -2.25 -23.80 -15.57
CA PRO A 376 -2.20 -22.68 -16.52
C PRO A 376 -3.54 -22.51 -17.26
N ARG A 377 -3.87 -21.27 -17.59
CA ARG A 377 -5.05 -20.94 -18.39
C ARG A 377 -5.14 -21.79 -19.66
N GLY A 378 -6.35 -22.20 -20.01
CA GLY A 378 -6.66 -23.04 -21.17
C GLY A 378 -6.30 -24.51 -21.01
N VAL A 379 -5.63 -24.92 -19.93
CA VAL A 379 -5.33 -26.33 -19.68
C VAL A 379 -6.58 -27.04 -19.15
N GLU A 380 -7.01 -28.05 -19.88
CA GLU A 380 -8.12 -28.90 -19.47
C GLU A 380 -7.68 -29.86 -18.37
N HIS A 381 -8.45 -29.88 -17.29
CA HIS A 381 -8.14 -30.68 -16.12
C HIS A 381 -9.42 -31.13 -15.39
N LYS A 382 -9.29 -32.11 -14.50
CA LYS A 382 -10.37 -32.58 -13.63
C LYS A 382 -9.84 -32.77 -12.22
N THR A 383 -10.51 -32.15 -11.25
CA THR A 383 -10.21 -32.30 -9.83
C THR A 383 -11.03 -33.43 -9.21
N SER A 384 -10.41 -34.22 -8.35
CA SER A 384 -11.07 -35.29 -7.59
C SER A 384 -10.41 -35.49 -6.23
N ALA A 385 -11.18 -35.96 -5.26
CA ALA A 385 -10.66 -36.32 -3.94
C ALA A 385 -11.34 -37.59 -3.44
N GLU A 386 -10.57 -38.63 -3.13
CA GLU A 386 -11.09 -39.93 -2.67
C GLU A 386 -11.73 -39.81 -1.28
N THR A 387 -11.08 -39.08 -0.38
CA THR A 387 -11.63 -38.62 0.90
C THR A 387 -11.83 -37.11 0.88
N GLU A 388 -12.62 -36.56 1.80
CA GLU A 388 -12.83 -35.10 1.87
C GLU A 388 -11.47 -34.35 1.90
N ALA A 389 -11.32 -33.41 0.97
CA ALA A 389 -10.21 -32.46 0.92
C ALA A 389 -10.73 -31.03 1.13
N LYS A 390 -9.98 -30.26 1.92
CA LYS A 390 -10.25 -28.84 2.18
C LYS A 390 -9.26 -28.02 1.39
N LEU A 391 -9.76 -27.23 0.46
CA LEU A 391 -8.95 -26.47 -0.47
C LEU A 391 -9.09 -24.96 -0.24
N MET A 392 -8.02 -24.24 -0.52
CA MET A 392 -8.04 -22.81 -0.77
C MET A 392 -7.82 -22.56 -2.26
N LEU A 393 -8.72 -21.78 -2.86
CA LEU A 393 -8.64 -21.33 -4.25
C LEU A 393 -8.16 -19.88 -4.24
N ILE A 394 -7.26 -19.55 -5.16
CA ILE A 394 -6.80 -18.17 -5.37
C ILE A 394 -7.06 -17.83 -6.83
N GLU A 395 -7.94 -16.86 -7.05
CA GLU A 395 -8.40 -16.50 -8.40
C GLU A 395 -8.68 -15.00 -8.53
N PRO A 396 -8.65 -14.44 -9.74
CA PRO A 396 -9.09 -13.08 -9.99
C PRO A 396 -10.56 -12.88 -9.64
N ARG A 397 -10.89 -11.67 -9.18
CA ARG A 397 -12.24 -11.24 -8.85
C ARG A 397 -13.08 -11.15 -10.13
N GLY A 398 -14.19 -11.89 -10.16
CA GLY A 398 -15.10 -11.96 -11.33
C GLY A 398 -14.93 -13.21 -12.21
N GLY A 399 -14.12 -14.19 -11.79
CA GLY A 399 -14.05 -15.51 -12.43
C GLY A 399 -15.39 -16.25 -12.43
N VAL A 400 -15.62 -17.05 -13.48
CA VAL A 400 -16.85 -17.85 -13.68
C VAL A 400 -16.85 -19.05 -12.71
N GLU A 401 -17.91 -19.19 -11.92
CA GLU A 401 -18.09 -20.32 -10.99
C GLU A 401 -18.76 -21.51 -11.71
N TYR A 402 -18.18 -22.70 -11.58
CA TYR A 402 -18.74 -23.94 -12.12
C TYR A 402 -19.29 -24.82 -10.99
N ARG A 403 -20.55 -25.28 -11.11
CA ARG A 403 -21.16 -26.21 -10.15
C ARG A 403 -21.67 -27.49 -10.84
N PRO A 404 -21.42 -28.69 -10.28
CA PRO A 404 -22.04 -29.92 -10.74
C PRO A 404 -23.43 -30.08 -10.10
N ARG A 405 -24.44 -30.47 -10.90
CA ARG A 405 -25.78 -30.81 -10.40
C ARG A 405 -25.80 -32.19 -9.72
N GLY A 406 -26.58 -32.32 -8.64
CA GLY A 406 -26.93 -33.61 -8.05
C GLY A 406 -27.76 -34.49 -9.00
N ARG A 407 -27.65 -35.82 -8.84
CA ARG A 407 -28.22 -36.86 -9.73
C ARG A 407 -29.70 -36.62 -10.04
N ARG A 408 -30.07 -36.66 -11.33
CA ARG A 408 -31.39 -37.18 -11.75
C ARG A 408 -31.28 -38.70 -11.90
N ALA A 409 -32.36 -39.41 -11.61
CA ALA A 409 -32.45 -40.86 -11.67
C ALA A 409 -32.48 -41.44 -13.10
N ASP A 410 -31.95 -40.71 -14.09
CA ASP A 410 -31.91 -41.16 -15.48
C ASP A 410 -30.57 -40.75 -16.09
N GLY A 411 -29.84 -41.74 -16.64
CA GLY A 411 -28.39 -41.75 -16.84
C GLY A 411 -27.83 -40.84 -17.94
N GLY A 412 -28.11 -39.53 -17.89
CA GLY A 412 -27.54 -38.52 -18.79
C GLY A 412 -26.29 -37.81 -18.24
N GLU A 413 -25.38 -37.43 -19.15
CA GLU A 413 -24.14 -36.68 -18.86
C GLU A 413 -24.35 -35.42 -18.00
N ARG A 414 -23.39 -35.15 -17.11
CA ARG A 414 -23.36 -33.96 -16.25
C ARG A 414 -23.10 -32.70 -17.10
N ARG A 415 -24.11 -31.86 -17.31
CA ARG A 415 -23.95 -30.51 -17.90
C ARG A 415 -23.63 -29.47 -16.81
N LEU A 416 -22.72 -28.54 -17.14
CA LEU A 416 -22.43 -27.34 -16.34
C LEU A 416 -23.57 -26.33 -16.48
N ASP A 417 -24.05 -25.78 -15.36
CA ASP A 417 -24.79 -24.53 -15.37
C ASP A 417 -23.80 -23.38 -15.09
N LEU A 418 -23.73 -22.42 -16.01
CA LEU A 418 -23.06 -21.15 -15.79
C LEU A 418 -23.95 -20.32 -14.85
N ILE A 419 -23.63 -20.26 -13.55
CA ILE A 419 -24.36 -19.38 -12.64
C ILE A 419 -23.72 -18.00 -12.70
N ALA A 420 -24.20 -17.17 -13.62
CA ALA A 420 -24.03 -15.73 -13.52
C ALA A 420 -24.94 -15.22 -12.39
N PHE A 421 -24.37 -14.83 -11.25
CA PHE A 421 -25.13 -14.10 -10.24
C PHE A 421 -25.63 -12.79 -10.86
N ARG A 422 -26.95 -12.65 -11.00
CA ARG A 422 -27.56 -11.32 -11.09
C ARG A 422 -27.24 -10.60 -9.79
N ARG A 423 -26.75 -9.38 -9.97
CA ARG A 423 -26.21 -8.44 -8.98
C ARG A 423 -27.03 -8.26 -7.72
#